data_AF-A0A5D2S960-F1
#
_entry.id   AF-A0A5D2S960-F1
#
_cell.length_a   1.000
_cell.length_b   1.000
_cell.length_c   1.000
_cell.angle_alpha   90.00
_cell.angle_beta   90.00
_cell.angle_gamma   90.00
#
_symmetry.space_group_name_H-M   'P 1'
#
loop_
_entity.id
_entity.type
_entity.pdbx_description
1 polymer ?
#
loop_
_entity_poly.entity_id
_entity_poly.type
_entity_poly.pdbx_seq_one_letter_code
_entity_poly.pdbx_strand_id
1 'polypeptide(L)'
;MAKFASKVAFKRNEYKYRSEQNDDRRDKLSDVFRTYAANGLLNKEKLKDGFLHLGSAMPHLQANEALRVVGKTDHINVMDETELNALIDYAYNKGYGYSI
;
A
#
# COMPACT_ATOMS: atom_id res chain seq x y z
N MET A 1 -28.88 -38.76 28.05
CA MET A 1 -28.63 -37.75 29.10
C MET A 1 -27.13 -37.46 29.13
N ALA A 2 -26.77 -36.16 29.18
CA ALA A 2 -25.45 -35.53 29.44
C ALA A 2 -24.21 -36.05 28.66
N LYS A 3 -23.77 -35.38 27.58
CA LYS A 3 -22.81 -34.25 27.53
C LYS A 3 -21.47 -34.54 28.24
N PHE A 4 -20.40 -34.75 27.48
CA PHE A 4 -19.11 -34.11 27.74
C PHE A 4 -18.38 -33.86 26.42
N ALA A 5 -18.22 -32.58 26.10
CA ALA A 5 -17.36 -32.08 25.05
C ALA A 5 -15.92 -31.98 25.54
N SER A 6 -15.01 -31.84 24.56
CA SER A 6 -13.67 -31.24 24.64
C SER A 6 -12.49 -32.21 24.60
N LYS A 7 -11.71 -32.12 23.51
CA LYS A 7 -10.34 -31.59 23.63
C LYS A 7 -9.77 -31.18 22.26
N VAL A 8 -9.55 -29.87 22.17
CA VAL A 8 -8.52 -29.13 21.42
C VAL A 8 -8.49 -29.21 19.89
N ALA A 9 -9.30 -28.36 19.27
CA ALA A 9 -9.04 -27.78 17.97
C ALA A 9 -8.22 -26.50 18.14
N PHE A 10 -6.89 -26.52 17.98
CA PHE A 10 -6.10 -25.28 17.83
C PHE A 10 -4.85 -25.52 16.97
N LYS A 11 -5.05 -25.59 15.65
CA LYS A 11 -3.97 -25.33 14.69
C LYS A 11 -4.57 -24.83 13.38
N ARG A 12 -5.17 -23.64 13.40
CA ARG A 12 -5.82 -23.06 12.20
C ARG A 12 -5.88 -21.54 12.13
N ASN A 13 -5.00 -20.83 12.84
CA ASN A 13 -5.12 -19.36 12.95
C ASN A 13 -3.83 -18.56 12.70
N GLU A 14 -2.89 -19.06 11.91
CA GLU A 14 -1.75 -18.22 11.45
C GLU A 14 -1.89 -17.69 10.02
N TYR A 15 -2.85 -18.17 9.23
CA TYR A 15 -3.03 -17.73 7.84
C TYR A 15 -4.06 -16.60 7.66
N LYS A 16 -5.01 -16.43 8.59
CA LYS A 16 -6.04 -15.38 8.48
C LYS A 16 -5.56 -13.99 8.89
N TYR A 17 -4.69 -13.90 9.90
CA TYR A 17 -4.15 -12.61 10.36
C TYR A 17 -3.23 -11.93 9.33
N ARG A 18 -2.57 -12.74 8.48
CA ARG A 18 -1.61 -12.23 7.49
C ARG A 18 -2.29 -11.62 6.27
N SER A 19 -3.52 -12.02 5.93
CA SER A 19 -4.28 -11.41 4.82
C SER A 19 -4.94 -10.10 5.23
N GLU A 20 -5.50 -10.00 6.45
CA GLU A 20 -6.13 -8.76 6.94
C GLU A 20 -5.11 -7.63 7.13
N GLN A 21 -3.92 -7.91 7.68
CA GLN A 21 -2.85 -6.91 7.80
C GLN A 21 -2.28 -6.43 6.46
N ASN A 22 -2.41 -7.24 5.41
CA ASN A 22 -1.94 -6.85 4.07
C ASN A 22 -2.90 -5.87 3.41
N ASP A 23 -4.21 -5.98 3.66
CA ASP A 23 -5.20 -5.00 3.19
C ASP A 23 -5.03 -3.66 3.91
N ASP A 24 -4.96 -3.66 5.24
CA ASP A 24 -4.82 -2.43 6.03
C ASP A 24 -3.60 -1.58 5.60
N ARG A 25 -2.48 -2.24 5.26
CA ARG A 25 -1.26 -1.55 4.82
C ARG A 25 -1.41 -0.95 3.42
N ARG A 26 -2.05 -1.68 2.50
CA ARG A 26 -2.30 -1.21 1.14
C ARG A 26 -3.31 -0.07 1.13
N ASP A 27 -4.33 -0.15 1.98
CA ASP A 27 -5.34 0.89 2.14
C ASP A 27 -4.71 2.17 2.69
N LYS A 28 -3.85 2.08 3.71
CA LYS A 28 -3.07 3.23 4.19
C LYS A 28 -2.20 3.86 3.10
N LEU A 29 -1.53 3.05 2.28
CA LEU A 29 -0.75 3.55 1.15
C LEU A 29 -1.63 4.25 0.12
N SER A 30 -2.78 3.66 -0.21
CA SER A 30 -3.80 4.23 -1.09
C SER A 30 -4.24 5.60 -0.59
N ASP A 31 -4.60 5.72 0.69
CA ASP A 31 -5.07 6.95 1.32
C ASP A 31 -4.00 8.05 1.30
N VAL A 32 -2.75 7.72 1.60
CA VAL A 32 -1.64 8.68 1.51
C VAL A 32 -1.51 9.20 0.09
N PHE A 33 -1.41 8.32 -0.91
CA PHE A 33 -1.25 8.74 -2.30
C PHE A 33 -2.45 9.56 -2.81
N ARG A 34 -3.68 9.18 -2.43
CA ARG A 34 -4.89 9.94 -2.76
C ARG A 34 -4.91 11.32 -2.11
N THR A 35 -4.40 11.46 -0.89
CA THR A 35 -4.32 12.75 -0.19
C THR A 35 -3.40 13.74 -0.90
N TYR A 36 -2.34 13.26 -1.54
CA TYR A 36 -1.41 14.10 -2.30
C TYR A 36 -1.83 14.32 -3.76
N ALA A 37 -2.80 13.56 -4.29
CA ALA A 37 -3.26 13.69 -5.65
C ALA A 37 -4.02 15.02 -5.86
N ALA A 38 -3.65 15.77 -6.90
CA ALA A 38 -4.38 16.96 -7.31
C ALA A 38 -5.30 16.58 -8.48
N ASN A 39 -6.62 16.69 -8.30
CA ASN A 39 -7.63 16.28 -9.29
C ASN A 39 -7.48 14.81 -9.76
N GLY A 40 -7.10 13.92 -8.83
CA GLY A 40 -6.87 12.52 -9.16
C GLY A 40 -5.54 12.22 -9.87
N LEU A 41 -4.67 13.23 -10.04
CA LEU A 41 -3.36 13.07 -10.64
C LEU A 41 -2.24 13.27 -9.62
N LEU A 42 -1.32 12.32 -9.60
CA LEU A 42 -0.07 12.36 -8.85
C LEU A 42 1.07 12.65 -9.81
N ASN A 43 1.46 13.92 -9.89
CA ASN A 43 2.68 14.30 -10.60
C ASN A 43 3.92 13.90 -9.77
N LYS A 44 5.10 14.01 -10.38
CA LYS A 44 6.37 13.68 -9.74
C LYS A 44 6.62 14.40 -8.41
N GLU A 45 6.22 15.66 -8.28
CA GLU A 45 6.39 16.42 -7.04
C GLU A 45 5.47 15.90 -5.92
N LYS A 46 4.20 15.64 -6.23
CA LYS A 46 3.24 15.07 -5.28
C LYS A 46 3.59 13.63 -4.90
N LEU A 47 4.13 12.84 -5.83
CA LEU A 47 4.67 11.52 -5.52
C LEU A 47 5.83 11.62 -4.53
N LYS A 48 6.75 12.55 -4.76
CA LYS A 48 7.86 12.80 -3.84
C LYS A 48 7.32 13.18 -2.45
N ASP A 49 6.35 14.08 -2.36
CA ASP A 49 5.75 14.48 -1.08
C ASP A 49 5.07 13.28 -0.38
N GLY A 50 4.38 12.43 -1.14
CA GLY A 50 3.81 11.17 -0.65
C GLY A 50 4.88 10.23 -0.09
N PHE A 51 5.95 9.96 -0.85
CA PHE A 51 7.05 9.13 -0.37
C PHE A 51 7.80 9.75 0.82
N LEU A 52 7.88 11.08 0.90
CA LEU A 52 8.45 11.78 2.05
C LEU A 52 7.58 11.58 3.30
N HIS A 53 6.25 11.67 3.17
CA HIS A 53 5.31 11.36 4.25
C HIS A 53 5.49 9.93 4.74
N LEU A 54 5.67 8.98 3.80
CA LEU A 54 5.94 7.58 4.10
C LEU A 54 7.31 7.32 4.76
N GLY A 55 8.11 8.37 5.01
CA GLY A 55 9.42 8.28 5.66
C GLY A 55 10.55 7.85 4.72
N SER A 56 10.38 8.03 3.40
CA SER A 56 11.44 7.69 2.45
C SER A 56 12.66 8.59 2.62
N ALA A 57 13.84 7.99 2.73
CA ALA A 57 15.12 8.70 2.76
C ALA A 57 15.51 9.29 1.39
N MET A 58 14.96 8.77 0.29
CA MET A 58 15.27 9.21 -1.09
C MET A 58 13.99 9.40 -1.91
N PRO A 59 13.09 10.32 -1.52
CA PRO A 59 11.75 10.43 -2.10
C PRO A 59 11.77 10.78 -3.59
N HIS A 60 12.76 11.53 -4.06
CA HIS A 60 12.96 11.83 -5.48
C HIS A 60 13.22 10.58 -6.33
N LEU A 61 14.04 9.66 -5.81
CA LEU A 61 14.36 8.41 -6.50
C LEU A 61 13.14 7.49 -6.50
N GLN A 62 12.41 7.41 -5.38
CA GLN A 62 11.19 6.62 -5.30
C GLN A 62 10.09 7.11 -6.23
N ALA A 63 9.88 8.42 -6.34
CA ALA A 63 8.90 9.00 -7.25
C ALA A 63 9.21 8.67 -8.72
N ASN A 64 10.48 8.77 -9.12
CA ASN A 64 10.92 8.39 -10.47
C ASN A 64 10.73 6.88 -10.75
N GLU A 65 11.15 6.03 -9.82
CA GLU A 65 11.01 4.58 -9.97
C GLU A 65 9.53 4.16 -9.97
N ALA A 66 8.69 4.77 -9.15
CA ALA A 66 7.25 4.54 -9.15
C ALA A 66 6.64 4.88 -10.52
N LEU A 67 6.96 6.05 -11.09
CA LEU A 67 6.52 6.42 -12.44
C LEU A 67 6.96 5.40 -13.49
N ARG A 68 8.21 4.95 -13.42
CA ARG A 68 8.77 3.94 -14.32
C ARG A 68 8.06 2.59 -14.19
N VAL A 69 7.72 2.16 -12.97
CA VAL A 69 7.02 0.90 -12.71
C VAL A 69 5.58 0.95 -13.20
N VAL A 70 4.88 2.07 -13.01
CA VAL A 70 3.53 2.28 -13.56
C VAL A 70 3.55 2.51 -15.09
N GLY A 71 4.73 2.74 -15.68
CA GLY A 71 4.87 2.97 -17.11
C GLY A 71 4.46 4.38 -17.55
N LYS A 72 4.58 5.37 -16.65
CA LYS A 72 4.23 6.77 -16.89
C LYS A 72 5.47 7.65 -16.85
N THR A 73 5.39 8.79 -17.54
CA THR A 73 6.49 9.76 -17.61
C THR A 73 6.24 10.96 -16.68
N ASP A 74 5.00 11.47 -16.65
CA ASP A 74 4.70 12.76 -16.02
C ASP A 74 3.84 12.65 -14.75
N HIS A 75 2.84 11.77 -14.77
CA HIS A 75 1.88 11.62 -13.68
C HIS A 75 1.26 10.22 -13.62
N ILE A 76 0.78 9.84 -12.45
CA ILE A 76 -0.01 8.64 -12.17
C ILE A 76 -1.45 9.07 -11.90
N ASN A 77 -2.43 8.45 -12.56
CA ASN A 77 -3.84 8.68 -12.29
C ASN A 77 -4.32 7.77 -11.15
N VAL A 78 -4.62 8.35 -9.98
CA VAL A 78 -5.11 7.57 -8.83
C VAL A 78 -6.58 7.19 -8.94
N MET A 79 -7.32 7.73 -9.91
CA MET A 79 -8.68 7.27 -10.24
C MET A 79 -8.67 6.04 -11.13
N ASP A 80 -7.55 5.76 -11.81
CA ASP A 80 -7.33 4.50 -12.49
C ASP A 80 -6.85 3.47 -11.47
N GLU A 81 -7.69 2.49 -11.18
CA GLU A 81 -7.37 1.46 -10.18
C GLU A 81 -6.14 0.63 -10.58
N THR A 82 -5.85 0.47 -11.87
CA THR A 82 -4.68 -0.27 -12.34
C THR A 82 -3.40 0.48 -12.01
N GLU A 83 -3.38 1.78 -12.30
CA GLU A 83 -2.24 2.66 -12.04
C GLU A 83 -2.01 2.84 -10.53
N LEU A 84 -3.09 3.06 -9.78
CA LEU A 84 -3.03 3.17 -8.32
C LEU A 84 -2.55 1.86 -7.68
N ASN A 85 -3.07 0.70 -8.11
CA ASN A 85 -2.63 -0.59 -7.58
C ASN A 85 -1.15 -0.87 -7.89
N ALA A 86 -0.66 -0.51 -9.08
CA ALA A 86 0.76 -0.65 -9.42
C ALA A 86 1.65 0.24 -8.54
N LEU A 87 1.21 1.47 -8.25
CA LEU A 87 1.90 2.37 -7.30
C LEU A 87 1.91 1.81 -5.88
N ILE A 88 0.76 1.31 -5.40
CA ILE A 88 0.64 0.68 -4.09
C ILE A 88 1.51 -0.57 -4.01
N ASP A 89 1.51 -1.43 -5.03
CA ASP A 89 2.36 -2.62 -5.10
C ASP A 89 3.83 -2.26 -5.02
N TYR A 90 4.26 -1.24 -5.76
CA TYR A 90 5.62 -0.73 -5.69
C TYR A 90 5.98 -0.28 -4.27
N ALA A 91 5.15 0.56 -3.66
CA ALA A 91 5.41 1.09 -2.32
C ALA A 91 5.37 -0.01 -1.25
N TYR A 92 4.42 -0.93 -1.37
CA TYR A 92 4.25 -2.10 -0.52
C TYR A 92 5.49 -3.00 -0.57
N ASN A 93 6.00 -3.30 -1.77
CA ASN A 93 7.18 -4.14 -1.96
C ASN A 93 8.47 -3.47 -1.48
N LYS A 94 8.52 -2.14 -1.44
CA LYS A 94 9.61 -1.37 -0.83
C LYS A 94 9.55 -1.32 0.70
N GLY A 95 8.48 -1.85 1.30
CA GLY A 95 8.31 -1.89 2.76
C GLY A 95 7.69 -0.61 3.34
N TYR A 96 7.13 0.28 2.52
CA TYR A 96 6.34 1.39 3.03
C TYR A 96 5.02 0.87 3.63
N GLY A 97 4.44 1.61 4.58
CA GLY A 97 3.19 1.22 5.25
C GLY A 97 3.34 0.64 6.67
N TYR A 98 4.55 0.31 7.13
CA TYR A 98 4.77 -0.23 8.48
C TYR A 98 4.85 0.85 9.57
N SER A 99 5.21 2.09 9.20
CA SER A 99 5.53 3.18 10.13
C SER A 99 4.54 4.35 10.07
N ILE A 100 3.40 4.17 9.37
CA ILE A 100 2.34 5.17 9.18
C ILE A 100 1.10 4.81 10.00
#